data_AF-A0AAD6DY06-F1
#
_entry.id   AF-A0AAD6DY06-F1
#
_cell.length_a   1.000
_cell.length_b   1.000
_cell.length_c   1.000
_cell.angle_alpha   90.00
_cell.angle_beta   90.00
_cell.angle_gamma   90.00
#
_symmetry.space_group_name_H-M   'P 1'
#
loop_
_entity.id
_entity.type
_entity.pdbx_description
1 polymer ?
#
loop_
_entity_poly.entity_id
_entity_poly.type
_entity_poly.pdbx_seq_one_letter_code
_entity_poly.pdbx_strand_id
1 'polypeptide(L)'
;MATPSTSSDASSSNQPQKKYNLRNPLPLSAPQEQEVKQLYYKRVRAHCAPEIKAFAECAVNRTVTATWVCRQQRLTMNSCMLAHATREEEDRAREEWFATYEDRRRARDEDLARVEKRREEVIRMMREDERKQQQAQGR
;
A
#
# COMPACT_ATOMS: atom_id res chain seq x y z
N MET A 1 41.35 -26.64 10.73
CA MET A 1 40.54 -26.93 11.92
C MET A 1 39.37 -25.96 11.92
N ALA A 2 38.14 -26.48 11.86
CA ALA A 2 36.93 -25.66 11.77
C ALA A 2 36.10 -25.86 13.04
N THR A 3 35.66 -24.77 13.65
CA THR A 3 34.63 -24.75 14.69
C THR A 3 33.57 -23.74 14.28
N PRO A 4 32.30 -24.15 14.09
CA PRO A 4 31.18 -23.23 14.10
C PRO A 4 30.53 -23.23 15.49
N SER A 5 30.40 -22.04 16.08
CA SER A 5 29.57 -21.85 17.29
C SER A 5 28.15 -21.53 16.86
N THR A 6 27.26 -22.45 17.23
CA THR A 6 25.81 -22.34 17.24
C THR A 6 25.35 -21.22 18.18
N SER A 7 24.34 -20.47 17.75
CA SER A 7 23.36 -19.87 18.66
C SER A 7 21.99 -19.82 17.98
N SER A 8 21.11 -20.67 18.51
CA SER A 8 19.68 -20.79 18.21
C SER A 8 18.85 -19.78 19.03
N ASP A 9 17.53 -19.81 18.79
CA ASP A 9 16.40 -19.19 19.52
C ASP A 9 15.92 -17.81 19.02
N ALA A 10 14.62 -17.53 18.80
CA ALA A 10 13.38 -18.27 19.03
C ALA A 10 12.25 -17.80 18.10
N SER A 11 11.23 -18.66 17.96
CA SER A 11 10.06 -18.61 17.07
C SER A 11 9.05 -17.48 17.33
N SER A 12 8.40 -16.96 16.27
CA SER A 12 6.99 -16.50 16.30
C SER A 12 6.34 -16.48 14.91
N SER A 13 5.20 -17.16 14.83
CA SER A 13 4.16 -17.22 13.77
C SER A 13 4.55 -17.65 12.34
N ASN A 14 3.90 -18.74 11.94
CA ASN A 14 4.14 -19.59 10.78
C ASN A 14 3.36 -19.11 9.54
N GLN A 15 4.03 -18.36 8.67
CA GLN A 15 3.80 -18.32 7.21
C GLN A 15 5.20 -18.38 6.59
N PRO A 16 5.47 -19.20 5.55
CA PRO A 16 6.78 -19.18 4.89
C PRO A 16 6.93 -17.82 4.20
N GLN A 17 7.51 -16.85 4.90
CA GLN A 17 7.94 -15.57 4.34
C GLN A 17 8.89 -15.92 3.19
N LYS A 18 8.39 -15.87 1.95
CA LYS A 18 9.22 -16.05 0.76
C LYS A 18 10.32 -15.01 0.87
N LYS A 19 11.54 -15.44 1.18
CA LYS A 19 12.70 -14.53 1.23
C LYS A 19 13.01 -14.13 -0.21
N TYR A 20 12.55 -12.96 -0.61
CA TYR A 20 12.87 -12.40 -1.92
C TYR A 20 14.33 -11.95 -1.92
N ASN A 21 15.11 -12.33 -2.93
CA ASN A 21 16.51 -11.93 -3.04
C ASN A 21 16.60 -10.48 -3.52
N LEU A 22 16.82 -9.53 -2.60
CA LEU A 22 16.98 -8.10 -2.91
C LEU A 22 18.20 -7.78 -3.79
N ARG A 23 19.16 -8.70 -3.87
CA ARG A 23 20.38 -8.54 -4.68
C ARG A 23 20.14 -8.72 -6.19
N ASN A 24 19.05 -9.39 -6.56
CA ASN A 24 18.56 -9.49 -7.94
C ASN A 24 17.02 -9.37 -7.91
N PRO A 25 16.49 -8.14 -7.84
CA PRO A 25 15.06 -7.92 -7.66
C PRO A 25 14.28 -8.39 -8.88
N LEU A 26 13.12 -9.04 -8.66
CA LEU A 26 12.20 -9.34 -9.76
C LEU A 26 11.75 -8.02 -10.42
N PRO A 27 11.72 -7.96 -11.76
CA PRO A 27 11.20 -6.80 -12.46
C PRO A 27 9.70 -6.67 -12.15
N LEU A 28 9.31 -5.52 -11.60
CA LEU A 28 7.92 -5.17 -11.34
C LEU A 28 7.38 -4.37 -12.53
N SER A 29 6.08 -4.44 -12.78
CA SER A 29 5.45 -3.54 -13.76
C SER A 29 5.40 -2.11 -13.21
N ALA A 30 5.33 -1.12 -14.10
CA ALA A 30 5.26 0.30 -13.70
C ALA A 30 4.22 0.62 -12.60
N PRO A 31 2.98 0.11 -12.63
CA PRO A 31 2.02 0.36 -11.54
C PRO A 31 2.44 -0.32 -10.22
N GLN A 32 3.05 -1.49 -10.27
CA GLN A 32 3.53 -2.18 -9.08
C GLN A 32 4.69 -1.42 -8.42
N GLU A 33 5.59 -0.85 -9.21
CA GLU A 33 6.66 0.02 -8.70
C GLU A 33 6.12 1.29 -8.04
N GLN A 34 5.02 1.86 -8.57
CA GLN A 34 4.35 2.99 -7.94
C GLN A 34 3.78 2.63 -6.57
N GLU A 35 3.18 1.44 -6.43
CA GLU A 35 2.68 0.95 -5.13
C GLU A 35 3.81 0.76 -4.12
N VAL A 36 4.95 0.20 -4.54
CA VAL A 36 6.16 0.09 -3.68
C VAL A 36 6.64 1.47 -3.25
N LYS A 37 6.71 2.43 -4.19
CA LYS A 37 7.09 3.83 -3.90
C LYS A 37 6.14 4.49 -2.90
N GLN A 38 4.84 4.18 -2.95
CA GLN A 38 3.88 4.70 -1.97
C GLN A 38 4.15 4.16 -0.56
N LEU A 39 4.45 2.86 -0.42
CA LEU A 39 4.83 2.26 0.87
C LEU A 39 6.14 2.86 1.39
N TYR A 40 7.13 3.01 0.51
CA TYR A 40 8.40 3.67 0.82
C TYR A 40 8.19 5.09 1.36
N TYR A 41 7.47 5.94 0.62
CA TYR A 41 7.21 7.32 1.07
C TYR A 41 6.35 7.37 2.32
N LYS A 42 5.41 6.44 2.51
CA LYS A 42 4.62 6.34 3.74
C LYS A 42 5.52 6.10 4.95
N ARG A 43 6.52 5.22 4.83
CA ARG A 43 7.46 4.92 5.91
C ARG A 43 8.43 6.07 6.17
N VAL A 44 9.01 6.67 5.12
CA VAL A 44 9.87 7.85 5.26
C VAL A 44 9.13 8.99 5.96
N ARG A 45 7.86 9.24 5.59
CA ARG A 45 7.03 10.25 6.27
C ARG A 45 6.68 9.87 7.72
N ALA A 46 6.58 8.58 8.04
CA ALA A 46 6.35 8.14 9.40
C ALA A 46 7.57 8.43 10.31
N HIS A 47 8.79 8.26 9.79
CA HIS A 47 10.02 8.64 10.50
C HIS A 47 10.15 10.16 10.69
N CYS A 48 9.80 10.93 9.65
CA CYS A 48 9.85 12.40 9.68
C CYS A 48 8.54 13.07 10.11
N ALA A 49 7.69 12.35 10.85
CA ALA A 49 6.40 12.87 11.32
C ALA A 49 6.51 14.19 12.12
N PRO A 50 7.49 14.40 13.03
CA PRO A 50 7.55 15.65 13.80
C PRO A 50 7.93 16.86 12.92
N GLU A 51 8.83 16.69 11.96
CA GLU A 51 9.24 17.76 11.04
C GLU A 51 8.14 18.11 10.06
N ILE A 52 7.41 17.10 9.55
CA ILE A 52 6.23 17.29 8.70
C ILE A 52 5.15 18.04 9.46
N LYS A 53 4.91 17.69 10.73
CA LYS A 53 3.93 18.38 11.58
C LYS A 53 4.30 19.84 11.79
N ALA A 54 5.56 20.14 12.11
CA ALA A 54 6.03 21.52 12.28
C ALA A 54 5.87 22.36 10.99
N PHE A 55 6.12 21.76 9.82
CA PHE A 55 5.85 22.41 8.54
C PHE A 55 4.34 22.62 8.31
N ALA A 56 3.52 21.62 8.59
CA ALA A 56 2.07 21.69 8.44
C ALA A 56 1.47 22.80 9.32
N GLU A 57 1.85 22.88 10.59
CA GLU A 57 1.41 23.92 11.54
C GLU A 57 1.73 25.34 11.04
N CYS A 58 2.92 25.54 10.47
CA CYS A 58 3.28 26.83 9.87
C CYS A 58 2.46 27.14 8.59
N ALA A 59 2.15 26.11 7.80
CA ALA A 59 1.50 26.24 6.50
C ALA A 59 -0.04 26.33 6.55
N VAL A 60 -0.70 25.91 7.63
CA VAL A 60 -2.18 25.82 7.74
C VAL A 60 -2.89 27.09 7.28
N ASN A 61 -2.37 28.27 7.64
CA ASN A 61 -3.00 29.56 7.34
C ASN A 61 -2.30 30.34 6.22
N ARG A 62 -1.35 29.73 5.50
CA ARG A 62 -0.45 30.44 4.58
C ARG A 62 -0.28 29.66 3.27
N THR A 63 -1.30 29.60 2.43
CA THR A 63 -1.23 28.82 1.18
C THR A 63 -0.23 29.40 0.17
N VAL A 64 -0.27 30.71 -0.07
CA VAL A 64 0.55 31.38 -1.09
C VAL A 64 1.96 31.73 -0.57
N THR A 65 2.06 32.15 0.70
CA THR A 65 3.32 32.66 1.27
C THR A 65 4.11 31.62 2.08
N ALA A 66 3.60 30.40 2.29
CA ALA A 66 4.29 29.35 3.07
C ALA A 66 5.69 29.04 2.55
N THR A 67 5.90 29.04 1.24
CA THR A 67 7.21 28.73 0.63
C THR A 67 8.33 29.65 1.13
N TRP A 68 7.98 30.90 1.46
CA TRP A 68 8.91 31.92 1.94
C TRP A 68 8.92 31.97 3.47
N VAL A 69 7.73 32.06 4.09
CA VAL A 69 7.59 32.22 5.54
C VAL A 69 7.98 30.96 6.30
N CYS A 70 7.59 29.79 5.80
CA CYS A 70 7.87 28.49 6.42
C CYS A 70 9.10 27.81 5.82
N ARG A 71 10.03 28.60 5.24
CA ARG A 71 11.22 28.08 4.56
C ARG A 71 12.08 27.20 5.47
N GLN A 72 12.24 27.60 6.73
CA GLN A 72 13.07 26.86 7.69
C GLN A 72 12.48 25.47 7.95
N GLN A 73 11.18 25.40 8.27
CA GLN A 73 10.47 24.15 8.53
C GLN A 73 10.48 23.25 7.29
N ARG A 74 10.30 23.84 6.09
CA ARG A 74 10.39 23.10 4.82
C ARG A 74 11.76 22.46 4.62
N LEU A 75 12.84 23.20 4.90
CA LEU A 75 14.21 22.68 4.77
C LEU A 75 14.48 21.56 5.78
N THR A 76 14.07 21.72 7.04
CA THR A 76 14.22 20.70 8.08
C THR A 76 13.47 19.41 7.74
N MET A 77 12.22 19.53 7.28
CA MET A 77 11.43 18.39 6.81
C MET A 77 12.10 17.69 5.62
N ASN A 78 12.57 18.46 4.63
CA ASN A 78 13.26 17.90 3.47
C ASN A 78 14.58 17.22 3.84
N SER A 79 15.36 17.78 4.77
CA SER A 79 16.60 17.15 5.22
C SER A 79 16.33 15.83 5.93
N CYS A 80 15.28 15.75 6.76
CA CYS A 80 14.88 14.49 7.38
C CYS A 80 14.47 13.45 6.33
N MET A 81 13.61 13.84 5.38
CA MET A 81 13.16 12.91 4.34
C MET A 81 14.32 12.38 3.50
N LEU A 82 15.31 13.22 3.16
CA LEU A 82 16.50 12.81 2.42
C LEU A 82 17.40 11.88 3.25
N ALA A 83 17.52 12.10 4.57
CA ALA A 83 18.31 11.23 5.44
C ALA A 83 17.71 9.82 5.56
N HIS A 84 16.39 9.70 5.56
CA HIS A 84 15.68 8.42 5.60
C HIS A 84 15.36 7.85 4.22
N ALA A 85 15.65 8.59 3.15
CA ALA A 85 15.47 8.14 1.78
C ALA A 85 16.59 7.18 1.34
N THR A 86 16.81 6.11 2.08
CA THR A 86 17.85 5.12 1.80
C THR A 86 17.34 3.99 0.92
N ARG A 87 18.27 3.37 0.17
CA ARG A 87 17.98 2.18 -0.64
C ARG A 87 17.51 1.01 0.22
N GLU A 88 18.02 0.90 1.44
CA GLU A 88 17.60 -0.12 2.41
C GLU A 88 16.11 0.00 2.77
N GLU A 89 15.59 1.22 2.89
CA GLU A 89 14.17 1.43 3.15
C GLU A 89 13.29 1.10 1.93
N GLU A 90 13.77 1.36 0.71
CA GLU A 90 13.11 0.95 -0.53
C GLU A 90 13.04 -0.58 -0.64
N ASP A 91 14.14 -1.25 -0.33
CA ASP A 91 14.27 -2.70 -0.30
C ASP A 91 13.30 -3.33 0.71
N ARG A 92 13.22 -2.79 1.94
CA ARG A 92 12.23 -3.20 2.95
C ARG A 92 10.79 -2.91 2.54
N ALA A 93 10.54 -1.81 1.81
CA ALA A 93 9.20 -1.50 1.30
C ALA A 93 8.79 -2.49 0.20
N ARG A 94 9.75 -2.95 -0.61
CA ARG A 94 9.55 -3.99 -1.61
C ARG A 94 9.24 -5.34 -0.94
N GLU A 95 9.94 -5.70 0.14
CA GLU A 95 9.63 -6.92 0.93
C GLU A 95 8.21 -6.89 1.49
N GLU A 96 7.81 -5.77 2.10
CA GLU A 96 6.45 -5.59 2.64
C GLU A 96 5.38 -5.65 1.53
N TRP A 97 5.66 -5.05 0.38
CA TRP A 97 4.76 -5.10 -0.78
C TRP A 97 4.54 -6.53 -1.27
N PHE A 98 5.61 -7.33 -1.33
CA PHE A 98 5.53 -8.73 -1.71
C PHE A 98 4.86 -9.59 -0.64
N ALA A 99 5.11 -9.34 0.65
CA ALA A 99 4.46 -10.06 1.75
C ALA A 99 2.94 -9.88 1.71
N THR A 100 2.47 -8.67 1.39
CA THR A 100 1.04 -8.35 1.27
C THR A 100 0.46 -8.62 -0.13
N TYR A 101 1.26 -9.12 -1.08
CA TYR A 101 0.83 -9.32 -2.46
C TYR A 101 -0.25 -10.42 -2.56
N GLU A 102 -0.06 -11.53 -1.85
CA GLU A 102 -1.02 -12.64 -1.84
C GLU A 102 -2.34 -12.23 -1.19
N ASP A 103 -2.30 -11.46 -0.10
CA ASP A 103 -3.49 -10.92 0.55
C ASP A 103 -4.26 -9.97 -0.36
N ARG A 104 -3.55 -9.06 -1.07
CA ARG A 104 -4.18 -8.15 -2.04
C ARG A 104 -4.75 -8.88 -3.25
N ARG A 105 -4.13 -9.99 -3.68
CA ARG A 105 -4.72 -10.86 -4.69
C ARG A 105 -6.02 -11.48 -4.19
N ARG A 106 -6.00 -12.07 -3.00
CA ARG A 106 -7.18 -12.70 -2.40
C ARG A 106 -8.33 -11.71 -2.23
N ALA A 107 -8.05 -10.52 -1.73
CA ALA A 107 -9.05 -9.46 -1.58
C ALA A 107 -9.68 -9.04 -2.92
N ARG A 108 -8.88 -8.95 -4.00
CA ARG A 108 -9.42 -8.67 -5.35
C ARG A 108 -10.30 -9.81 -5.86
N ASP A 109 -9.86 -11.06 -5.68
CA ASP A 109 -10.61 -12.24 -6.13
C ASP A 109 -11.95 -12.36 -5.36
N GLU A 110 -11.96 -12.06 -4.06
CA GLU A 110 -13.17 -12.02 -3.22
C GLU A 110 -14.14 -10.90 -3.61
N ASP A 111 -13.63 -9.72 -3.96
CA ASP A 111 -14.47 -8.60 -4.40
C ASP A 111 -15.09 -8.88 -5.78
N LEU A 112 -14.31 -9.45 -6.72
CA LEU A 112 -14.84 -9.90 -8.00
C LEU A 112 -15.93 -10.96 -7.82
N ALA A 113 -15.73 -11.92 -6.92
CA ALA A 113 -16.75 -12.92 -6.62
C ALA A 113 -18.02 -12.29 -6.02
N ARG A 114 -17.89 -11.24 -5.20
CA ARG A 114 -19.03 -10.49 -4.65
C ARG A 114 -19.77 -9.72 -5.73
N VAL A 115 -19.05 -9.06 -6.63
CA VAL A 115 -19.64 -8.32 -7.76
C VAL A 115 -20.39 -9.27 -8.69
N GLU A 116 -19.83 -10.44 -8.99
CA GLU A 116 -20.51 -11.42 -9.86
C GLU A 116 -21.80 -11.96 -9.21
N LYS A 117 -21.77 -12.30 -7.91
CA LYS A 117 -23.00 -12.69 -7.18
C LYS A 117 -24.07 -11.61 -7.24
N ARG A 118 -23.68 -10.36 -7.01
CA ARG A 118 -24.60 -9.21 -7.10
C ARG A 118 -25.18 -9.07 -8.52
N ARG A 119 -24.36 -9.30 -9.53
CA ARG A 119 -24.77 -9.25 -10.94
C ARG A 119 -25.80 -10.35 -11.26
N GLU A 120 -25.59 -11.58 -10.78
CA GLU A 120 -26.54 -12.68 -10.93
C GLU A 120 -27.89 -12.39 -10.27
N GLU A 121 -27.88 -11.85 -9.05
CA GLU A 121 -29.10 -11.45 -8.33
C GLU A 121 -29.90 -10.39 -9.10
N VAL A 122 -29.20 -9.36 -9.62
CA VAL A 122 -29.82 -8.30 -10.43
C VAL A 122 -30.42 -8.86 -11.72
N ILE A 123 -29.71 -9.77 -12.42
CA ILE A 123 -30.23 -10.44 -13.61
C ILE A 123 -31.48 -11.28 -13.27
N ARG A 124 -31.49 -11.97 -12.13
CA ARG A 124 -32.64 -12.75 -11.68
C ARG A 124 -33.86 -11.85 -11.44
N MET A 125 -33.69 -10.74 -10.71
CA MET A 125 -34.76 -9.79 -10.45
C MET A 125 -35.32 -9.17 -11.74
N MET A 126 -34.45 -8.76 -12.68
CA MET A 126 -34.88 -8.22 -13.97
C MET A 126 -35.75 -9.22 -14.76
N ARG A 127 -35.34 -10.50 -14.83
CA ARG A 127 -36.14 -11.54 -15.51
C ARG A 127 -37.49 -11.78 -14.83
N GLU A 128 -37.54 -11.73 -13.50
CA GLU A 128 -38.80 -11.87 -12.75
C GLU A 128 -39.74 -10.68 -13.02
N ASP A 129 -39.21 -9.46 -13.08
CA ASP A 129 -39.99 -8.26 -13.37
C ASP A 129 -40.49 -8.23 -14.81
N GLU A 130 -39.68 -8.63 -15.79
CA GLU A 130 -40.12 -8.79 -17.19
C GLU A 130 -41.30 -9.76 -17.30
N ARG A 131 -41.24 -10.90 -16.59
CA ARG A 131 -42.35 -11.87 -16.56
C ARG A 131 -43.62 -11.28 -15.95
N LYS A 132 -43.51 -10.50 -14.87
CA LYS A 132 -44.66 -9.81 -14.26
C LYS A 132 -45.25 -8.76 -15.20
N GLN A 133 -44.42 -7.98 -15.89
CA GLN A 133 -44.87 -6.98 -16.85
C GLN A 133 -45.59 -7.61 -18.04
N GLN A 134 -45.08 -8.72 -18.58
CA GLN A 134 -45.75 -9.47 -19.65
C GLN A 134 -47.12 -10.00 -19.22
N GLN A 135 -47.24 -10.51 -17.99
CA GLN A 135 -48.53 -10.96 -17.43
C GLN A 135 -49.52 -9.81 -17.22
N ALA A 136 -49.03 -8.62 -16.86
CA ALA A 136 -49.86 -7.43 -16.68
C ALA A 136 -50.33 -6.81 -18.01
N GLN A 137 -49.52 -6.89 -19.08
CA GLN A 137 -49.88 -6.38 -20.41
C GLN A 137 -50.74 -7.34 -21.24
N GLY A 138 -50.72 -8.64 -20.93
CA GLY A 138 -51.51 -9.67 -21.62
C GLY A 138 -52.92 -9.90 -21.08
N ARG A 139 -53.44 -9.01 -20.24
CA ARG A 139 -54.77 -9.08 -19.61
C ARG A 139 -55.56 -7.81 -19.90
#